data_AF-A0A941EAU8-F1
#
_entry.id   AF-A0A941EAU8-F1
#
_cell.length_a   1.000
_cell.length_b   1.000
_cell.length_c   1.000
_cell.angle_alpha   90.00
_cell.angle_beta   90.00
_cell.angle_gamma   90.00
#
_symmetry.space_group_name_H-M   'P 1'
#
loop_
_entity.id
_entity.type
_entity.pdbx_description
1 polymer ?
#
loop_
_entity_poly.entity_id
_entity_poly.type
_entity_poly.pdbx_seq_one_letter_code
_entity_poly.pdbx_strand_id
1 'polypeptide(L)'
;MPRRTHVFLAAAATAAALLAAGCGTSAAEGGTAGSRQVKAVQAKPTPAAPHSAAPSPTASATAAATVDPGTLPQTNVLPGDRDAQFQVGAYSLWQAIVQDKPQLAHAFFFPLTAYRQVKAIWDIDADYQNRLIAWYDLDIQAAHDHLGPAADARFVSMDVPESNAEWIEPGVEYNKGSYYRVYGTRLNYEVNGHAESIGVFSLISWRGEWYVVHLGPSTRAAMQGIVYDPSN
;
A
#
# COMPACT_ATOMS: atom_id res chain seq x y z
N MET A 1 31.91 25.17 -28.70
CA MET A 1 30.56 25.74 -28.90
C MET A 1 30.06 26.27 -27.57
N PRO A 2 29.63 27.54 -27.46
CA PRO A 2 29.36 28.16 -26.17
C PRO A 2 28.02 27.73 -25.56
N ARG A 3 28.05 27.57 -24.23
CA ARG A 3 26.92 27.34 -23.30
C ARG A 3 25.84 28.40 -23.48
N ARG A 4 24.57 27.98 -23.59
CA ARG A 4 23.40 28.85 -23.40
C ARG A 4 22.85 28.64 -22.00
N THR A 5 23.11 29.61 -21.14
CA THR A 5 22.52 29.79 -19.82
C THR A 5 21.15 30.44 -20.01
N HIS A 6 20.06 29.78 -19.60
CA HIS A 6 18.75 30.41 -19.50
C HIS A 6 18.50 30.79 -18.04
N VAL A 7 18.55 32.09 -17.77
CA VAL A 7 18.06 32.76 -16.57
C VAL A 7 16.54 32.92 -16.74
N PHE A 8 15.75 32.41 -15.81
CA PHE A 8 14.35 32.81 -15.66
C PHE A 8 14.19 33.56 -14.33
N LEU A 9 13.78 34.81 -14.44
CA LEU A 9 13.40 35.70 -13.35
C LEU A 9 11.91 35.52 -13.01
N ALA A 10 11.67 35.36 -11.71
CA ALA A 10 10.63 35.95 -10.86
C ALA A 10 9.17 36.10 -11.35
N ALA A 11 8.23 35.65 -10.49
CA ALA A 11 7.16 36.51 -9.98
C ALA A 11 6.56 35.91 -8.69
N ALA A 12 6.61 36.71 -7.61
CA ALA A 12 5.87 36.50 -6.38
C ALA A 12 4.50 37.17 -6.50
N ALA A 13 3.45 36.57 -5.95
CA ALA A 13 2.18 37.24 -5.68
C ALA A 13 1.58 36.71 -4.38
N THR A 14 1.62 37.55 -3.35
CA THR A 14 0.85 37.46 -2.11
C THR A 14 -0.53 38.10 -2.33
N ALA A 15 -1.59 37.49 -1.80
CA ALA A 15 -2.82 38.18 -1.43
C ALA A 15 -3.56 37.39 -0.33
N ALA A 16 -4.16 38.14 0.59
CA ALA A 16 -4.64 37.70 1.88
C ALA A 16 -6.17 37.85 2.04
N ALA A 17 -6.69 37.14 3.04
CA ALA A 17 -7.72 37.57 4.01
C ALA A 17 -9.23 37.35 3.69
N LEU A 18 -9.95 36.66 4.60
CA LEU A 18 -10.98 37.19 5.55
C LEU A 18 -12.09 36.16 5.94
N LEU A 19 -12.19 35.91 7.25
CA LEU A 19 -13.35 35.80 8.19
C LEU A 19 -14.66 35.04 7.84
N ALA A 20 -15.07 34.15 8.76
CA ALA A 20 -16.36 34.14 9.52
C ALA A 20 -16.40 32.88 10.43
N ALA A 21 -16.41 32.95 11.77
CA ALA A 21 -17.55 33.20 12.68
C ALA A 21 -18.70 32.17 12.59
N GLY A 22 -18.85 31.34 13.63
CA GLY A 22 -20.00 30.46 13.84
C GLY A 22 -20.02 29.84 15.25
N CYS A 23 -20.68 30.52 16.19
CA CYS A 23 -21.02 30.01 17.52
C CYS A 23 -22.16 28.99 17.45
N GLY A 24 -22.15 28.01 18.35
CA GLY A 24 -23.30 27.12 18.59
C GLY A 24 -23.12 26.27 19.84
N THR A 25 -23.51 26.80 20.99
CA THR A 25 -23.65 26.10 22.29
C THR A 25 -25.07 25.59 22.50
N SER A 26 -25.23 24.41 23.11
CA SER A 26 -26.27 24.00 24.11
C SER A 26 -26.14 22.48 24.34
N ALA A 27 -25.73 21.98 25.52
CA ALA A 27 -26.52 21.75 26.74
C ALA A 27 -27.66 20.73 26.51
N ALA A 28 -27.55 19.47 26.95
CA ALA A 28 -27.69 18.91 28.31
C ALA A 28 -29.15 18.72 28.74
N GLU A 29 -29.56 17.46 28.96
CA GLU A 29 -30.56 16.94 29.93
C GLU A 29 -30.71 15.44 29.61
N GLY A 30 -30.60 14.48 30.53
CA GLY A 30 -31.20 14.43 31.87
C GLY A 30 -32.35 13.41 31.80
N GLY A 31 -32.19 12.20 32.34
CA GLY A 31 -33.24 11.18 32.19
C GLY A 31 -33.00 9.80 32.81
N THR A 32 -32.71 9.79 34.11
CA THR A 32 -33.26 8.88 35.14
C THR A 32 -33.35 7.36 34.88
N ALA A 33 -32.64 6.63 35.74
CA ALA A 33 -32.81 5.21 36.04
C ALA A 33 -34.27 4.85 36.44
N GLY A 34 -34.74 3.72 35.94
CA GLY A 34 -36.01 3.10 36.32
C GLY A 34 -35.91 1.58 36.29
N SER A 35 -35.35 1.00 37.35
CA SER A 35 -35.44 -0.43 37.64
C SER A 35 -36.89 -0.79 37.96
N ARG A 36 -37.48 -1.72 37.21
CA ARG A 36 -38.73 -2.37 37.59
C ARG A 36 -38.68 -3.86 37.25
N GLN A 37 -38.28 -4.66 38.23
CA GLN A 37 -38.60 -6.08 38.28
C GLN A 37 -40.12 -6.26 38.39
N VAL A 38 -40.68 -7.11 37.54
CA VAL A 38 -41.90 -7.88 37.89
C VAL A 38 -41.95 -9.21 37.15
N LYS A 39 -41.74 -10.26 37.95
CA LYS A 39 -42.50 -11.49 38.08
C LYS A 39 -42.80 -12.35 36.82
N ALA A 40 -42.19 -13.53 36.85
CA ALA A 40 -42.46 -14.68 36.01
C ALA A 40 -43.93 -15.12 36.04
N VAL A 41 -44.46 -15.43 34.85
CA VAL A 41 -45.65 -16.27 34.65
C VAL A 41 -45.26 -17.39 33.70
N GLN A 42 -45.32 -18.61 34.23
CA GLN A 42 -45.03 -19.86 33.54
C GLN A 42 -46.32 -20.38 32.90
N ALA A 43 -46.31 -20.61 31.58
CA ALA A 43 -47.37 -21.33 30.88
C ALA A 43 -46.84 -22.16 29.70
N LYS A 44 -46.92 -23.49 29.90
CA LYS A 44 -47.14 -24.62 28.97
C LYS A 44 -46.28 -24.74 27.69
N PRO A 45 -45.45 -25.80 27.54
CA PRO A 45 -44.75 -26.09 26.30
C PRO A 45 -45.65 -26.74 25.23
N THR A 46 -45.57 -26.20 24.02
CA THR A 46 -46.12 -26.70 22.76
C THR A 46 -45.30 -27.91 22.25
N PRO A 47 -45.89 -28.91 21.57
CA PRO A 47 -45.13 -30.02 20.99
C PRO A 47 -44.10 -29.58 19.96
N ALA A 48 -42.89 -30.11 20.07
CA ALA A 48 -41.74 -29.82 19.21
C ALA A 48 -41.95 -30.34 17.78
N ALA A 49 -41.76 -29.47 16.79
CA ALA A 49 -41.50 -29.85 15.41
C ALA A 49 -40.03 -30.33 15.29
N PRO A 50 -39.72 -31.37 14.50
CA PRO A 50 -38.35 -31.83 14.33
C PRO A 50 -37.52 -30.74 13.62
N HIS A 51 -36.52 -30.21 14.31
CA HIS A 51 -35.46 -29.40 13.70
C HIS A 51 -34.59 -30.31 12.85
N SER A 52 -34.74 -30.18 11.53
CA SER A 52 -33.81 -30.74 10.56
C SER A 52 -32.48 -30.00 10.73
N ALA A 53 -31.47 -30.69 11.26
CA ALA A 53 -30.12 -30.18 11.37
C ALA A 53 -29.57 -29.94 9.97
N ALA A 54 -29.49 -28.68 9.56
CA ALA A 54 -28.74 -28.30 8.38
C ALA A 54 -27.24 -28.50 8.67
N PRO A 55 -26.49 -29.23 7.81
CA PRO A 55 -25.06 -29.35 7.99
C PRO A 55 -24.40 -27.99 7.73
N SER A 56 -23.74 -27.42 8.73
CA SER A 56 -22.78 -26.33 8.54
C SER A 56 -21.64 -26.84 7.66
N PRO A 57 -21.38 -26.26 6.47
CA PRO A 57 -20.16 -26.58 5.76
C PRO A 57 -18.99 -25.92 6.48
N THR A 58 -18.25 -26.71 7.25
CA THR A 58 -16.88 -26.37 7.64
C THR A 58 -16.05 -26.36 6.35
N ALA A 59 -15.97 -25.21 5.69
CA ALA A 59 -15.02 -25.00 4.62
C ALA A 59 -13.62 -24.97 5.24
N SER A 60 -12.97 -26.14 5.32
CA SER A 60 -11.53 -26.21 5.42
C SER A 60 -10.96 -25.56 4.16
N ALA A 61 -10.59 -24.28 4.26
CA ALA A 61 -9.78 -23.63 3.26
C ALA A 61 -8.41 -24.33 3.27
N THR A 62 -8.22 -25.27 2.35
CA THR A 62 -6.89 -25.77 2.01
C THR A 62 -6.12 -24.56 1.46
N ALA A 63 -5.21 -24.01 2.27
CA ALA A 63 -4.26 -23.02 1.81
C ALA A 63 -3.46 -23.66 0.66
N ALA A 64 -3.73 -23.24 -0.57
CA ALA A 64 -2.90 -23.62 -1.70
C ALA A 64 -1.49 -23.11 -1.42
N ALA A 65 -0.51 -24.01 -1.41
CA ALA A 65 0.88 -23.61 -1.32
C ALA A 65 1.19 -22.76 -2.56
N THR A 66 1.43 -21.46 -2.35
CA THR A 66 1.90 -20.58 -3.41
C THR A 66 3.34 -20.98 -3.73
N VAL A 67 3.58 -21.36 -4.98
CA VAL A 67 4.93 -21.62 -5.48
C VAL A 67 5.70 -20.31 -5.40
N ASP A 68 6.93 -20.35 -4.88
CA ASP A 68 7.80 -19.18 -4.88
C ASP A 68 7.98 -18.66 -6.32
N PRO A 69 7.54 -17.42 -6.63
CA PRO A 69 7.58 -16.89 -7.99
C PRO A 69 9.00 -16.83 -8.58
N GLY A 70 10.04 -16.75 -7.74
CA GLY A 70 11.43 -16.75 -8.16
C GLY A 70 12.03 -18.14 -8.42
N THR A 71 11.23 -19.21 -8.44
CA THR A 71 11.68 -20.55 -8.85
C THR A 71 11.65 -20.77 -10.36
N LEU A 72 10.90 -19.94 -11.09
CA LEU A 72 10.79 -19.99 -12.54
C LEU A 72 11.39 -18.73 -13.18
N PRO A 73 11.83 -18.82 -14.46
CA PRO A 73 12.30 -17.64 -15.19
C PRO A 73 11.21 -16.60 -15.38
N GLN A 74 11.65 -15.37 -15.66
CA GLN A 74 10.81 -14.26 -16.07
C GLN A 74 9.98 -14.58 -17.33
N THR A 75 8.79 -13.99 -17.44
CA THR A 75 8.02 -13.90 -18.70
C THR A 75 7.92 -12.43 -19.15
N ASN A 76 7.54 -12.21 -20.42
CA ASN A 76 7.31 -10.88 -20.97
C ASN A 76 5.84 -10.43 -20.91
N VAL A 77 5.06 -11.00 -19.99
CA VAL A 77 3.68 -10.59 -19.73
C VAL A 77 3.70 -9.28 -18.95
N LEU A 78 3.12 -8.22 -19.52
CA LEU A 78 2.94 -6.95 -18.83
C LEU A 78 1.82 -7.13 -17.79
N PRO A 79 2.07 -6.92 -16.48
CA PRO A 79 1.05 -7.04 -15.45
C PRO A 79 0.08 -5.85 -15.47
N GLY A 80 -1.15 -6.08 -15.01
CA GLY A 80 -2.18 -5.06 -14.88
C GLY A 80 -2.38 -4.57 -13.43
N ASP A 81 -2.80 -3.32 -13.26
CA ASP A 81 -3.17 -2.78 -11.93
C ASP A 81 -4.52 -3.28 -11.39
N ARG A 82 -5.27 -4.03 -12.20
CA ARG A 82 -6.51 -4.70 -11.80
C ARG A 82 -6.36 -6.18 -11.52
N ASP A 83 -5.14 -6.71 -11.59
CA ASP A 83 -4.87 -8.10 -11.27
C ASP A 83 -5.10 -8.37 -9.78
N ALA A 84 -5.70 -9.51 -9.46
CA ALA A 84 -6.15 -9.79 -8.10
C ALA A 84 -4.99 -9.81 -7.08
N GLN A 85 -3.82 -10.35 -7.48
CA GLN A 85 -2.64 -10.38 -6.62
C GLN A 85 -2.08 -8.98 -6.40
N PHE A 86 -2.08 -8.12 -7.41
CA PHE A 86 -1.69 -6.73 -7.27
C PHE A 86 -2.61 -5.98 -6.29
N GLN A 87 -3.92 -6.15 -6.39
CA GLN A 87 -4.88 -5.52 -5.47
C GLN A 87 -4.68 -5.98 -4.02
N VAL A 88 -4.42 -7.27 -3.80
CA VAL A 88 -4.08 -7.80 -2.47
C VAL A 88 -2.78 -7.18 -1.95
N GLY A 89 -1.76 -7.09 -2.81
CA GLY A 89 -0.48 -6.48 -2.48
C GLY A 89 -0.58 -4.99 -2.11
N ALA A 90 -1.30 -4.22 -2.92
CA ALA A 90 -1.56 -2.80 -2.68
C ALA A 90 -2.31 -2.57 -1.35
N TYR A 91 -3.33 -3.38 -1.07
CA TYR A 91 -4.03 -3.33 0.22
C TYR A 91 -3.11 -3.73 1.39
N SER A 92 -2.24 -4.72 1.20
CA SER A 92 -1.28 -5.15 2.21
C SER A 92 -0.23 -4.07 2.51
N LEU A 93 0.23 -3.34 1.50
CA LEU A 93 1.06 -2.15 1.68
C LEU A 93 0.32 -1.05 2.46
N TRP A 94 -0.94 -0.77 2.09
CA TRP A 94 -1.75 0.19 2.84
C TRP A 94 -1.86 -0.20 4.33
N GLN A 95 -2.15 -1.47 4.62
CA GLN A 95 -2.21 -1.97 6.00
C GLN A 95 -0.87 -1.86 6.72
N ALA A 96 0.25 -2.11 6.04
CA ALA A 96 1.58 -1.94 6.60
C ALA A 96 1.85 -0.49 7.01
N ILE A 97 1.43 0.47 6.18
CA ILE A 97 1.56 1.91 6.46
C ILE A 97 0.65 2.30 7.62
N VAL A 98 -0.64 1.99 7.58
CA VAL A 98 -1.57 2.39 8.65
C VAL A 98 -1.21 1.81 10.01
N GLN A 99 -0.73 0.56 10.04
CA GLN A 99 -0.41 -0.14 11.29
C GLN A 99 1.04 0.02 11.75
N ASP A 100 1.88 0.72 11.00
CA ASP A 100 3.34 0.76 11.19
C ASP A 100 3.97 -0.63 11.30
N LYS A 101 3.60 -1.53 10.37
CA LYS A 101 4.05 -2.93 10.33
C LYS A 101 4.55 -3.30 8.93
N PRO A 102 5.80 -2.97 8.59
CA PRO A 102 6.37 -3.23 7.27
C PRO A 102 6.23 -4.68 6.78
N GLN A 103 6.27 -5.65 7.71
CA GLN A 103 6.21 -7.07 7.40
C GLN A 103 4.92 -7.48 6.68
N LEU A 104 3.82 -6.72 6.85
CA LEU A 104 2.56 -6.96 6.14
C LEU A 104 2.70 -6.76 4.63
N ALA A 105 3.65 -5.92 4.18
CA ALA A 105 3.86 -5.59 2.78
C ALA A 105 5.01 -6.38 2.13
N HIS A 106 5.73 -7.23 2.88
CA HIS A 106 6.91 -7.93 2.36
C HIS A 106 6.58 -8.90 1.22
N ALA A 107 5.40 -9.51 1.23
CA ALA A 107 4.97 -10.37 0.13
C ALA A 107 4.70 -9.59 -1.18
N PHE A 108 4.47 -8.28 -1.09
CA PHE A 108 4.32 -7.40 -2.25
C PHE A 108 5.65 -6.74 -2.69
N PHE A 109 6.71 -6.94 -1.90
CA PHE A 109 8.06 -6.56 -2.29
C PHE A 109 8.66 -7.58 -3.27
N PHE A 110 9.54 -7.13 -4.16
CA PHE A 110 10.14 -7.98 -5.18
C PHE A 110 10.87 -9.18 -4.56
N PRO A 111 10.54 -10.45 -4.89
CA PRO A 111 11.06 -11.61 -4.17
C PRO A 111 12.57 -11.82 -4.33
N LEU A 112 13.26 -12.16 -3.24
CA LEU A 112 14.71 -12.42 -3.23
C LEU A 112 15.15 -13.45 -4.29
N THR A 113 14.39 -14.52 -4.45
CA THR A 113 14.70 -15.59 -5.40
C THR A 113 14.60 -15.11 -6.85
N ALA A 114 13.66 -14.22 -7.17
CA ALA A 114 13.60 -13.52 -8.45
C ALA A 114 14.74 -12.49 -8.59
N TYR A 115 15.05 -11.75 -7.52
CA TYR A 115 16.16 -10.80 -7.49
C TYR A 115 17.52 -11.44 -7.84
N ARG A 116 17.78 -12.64 -7.31
CA ARG A 116 18.96 -13.45 -7.65
C ARG A 116 19.05 -13.84 -9.12
N GLN A 117 17.91 -14.02 -9.79
CA GLN A 117 17.88 -14.27 -11.23
C GLN A 117 18.11 -12.99 -12.04
N VAL A 118 17.61 -11.85 -11.57
CA VAL A 118 17.70 -10.57 -12.28
C VAL A 118 19.08 -9.93 -12.18
N LYS A 119 19.70 -9.90 -10.99
CA LYS A 119 20.89 -9.08 -10.76
C LYS A 119 22.21 -9.75 -11.14
N ALA A 120 23.12 -8.92 -11.62
CA ALA A 120 24.52 -9.24 -11.90
C ALA A 120 25.46 -8.48 -10.94
N ILE A 121 25.23 -8.62 -9.64
CA ILE A 121 26.04 -7.99 -8.58
C ILE A 121 26.69 -9.05 -7.69
N TRP A 122 27.75 -8.69 -6.95
CA TRP A 122 28.58 -9.62 -6.18
C TRP A 122 27.87 -10.20 -4.94
N ASP A 123 27.28 -9.34 -4.10
CA ASP A 123 26.64 -9.74 -2.85
C ASP A 123 25.14 -9.45 -2.90
N ILE A 124 24.43 -10.27 -3.67
CA ILE A 124 23.00 -10.10 -3.95
C ILE A 124 22.16 -10.13 -2.67
N ASP A 125 22.49 -11.03 -1.74
CA ASP A 125 21.71 -11.24 -0.53
C ASP A 125 21.90 -10.09 0.46
N ALA A 126 23.14 -9.62 0.63
CA ALA A 126 23.40 -8.47 1.49
C ALA A 126 22.81 -7.19 0.90
N ASP A 127 22.88 -6.98 -0.42
CA ASP A 127 22.25 -5.83 -1.07
C ASP A 127 20.72 -5.86 -0.89
N TYR A 128 20.10 -7.02 -1.09
CA TYR A 128 18.67 -7.18 -0.90
C TYR A 128 18.23 -6.88 0.54
N GLN A 129 18.89 -7.48 1.54
CA GLN A 129 18.46 -7.31 2.93
C GLN A 129 18.84 -5.94 3.50
N ASN A 130 20.11 -5.56 3.35
CA ASN A 130 20.65 -4.39 4.06
C ASN A 130 20.33 -3.07 3.35
N ARG A 131 19.99 -3.11 2.06
CA ARG A 131 19.58 -1.92 1.30
C ARG A 131 18.11 -1.98 0.93
N LEU A 132 17.67 -2.97 0.15
CA LEU A 132 16.32 -2.94 -0.43
C LEU A 132 15.21 -3.09 0.62
N ILE A 133 15.26 -4.15 1.44
CA ILE A 133 14.27 -4.37 2.50
C ILE A 133 14.39 -3.31 3.59
N ALA A 134 15.61 -3.00 4.04
CA ALA A 134 15.82 -1.95 5.04
C ALA A 134 15.24 -0.60 4.61
N TRP A 135 15.41 -0.22 3.35
CA TRP A 135 14.82 1.00 2.79
C TRP A 135 13.30 0.92 2.68
N TYR A 136 12.77 -0.20 2.23
CA TYR A 136 11.32 -0.38 2.13
C TYR A 136 10.64 -0.25 3.50
N ASP A 137 11.23 -0.85 4.54
CA ASP A 137 10.72 -0.77 5.91
C ASP A 137 10.75 0.67 6.43
N LEU A 138 11.85 1.39 6.21
CA LEU A 138 11.98 2.79 6.58
C LEU A 138 11.00 3.70 5.80
N ASP A 139 10.77 3.42 4.53
CA ASP A 139 9.85 4.21 3.69
C ASP A 139 8.39 3.98 4.11
N ILE A 140 8.04 2.77 4.56
CA ILE A 140 6.72 2.47 5.16
C ILE A 140 6.53 3.23 6.46
N GLN A 141 7.54 3.26 7.33
CA GLN A 141 7.51 4.05 8.58
C GLN A 141 7.36 5.55 8.29
N ALA A 142 8.12 6.08 7.32
CA ALA A 142 7.99 7.49 6.93
C ALA A 142 6.59 7.80 6.38
N ALA A 143 5.98 6.88 5.63
CA ALA A 143 4.60 7.02 5.16
C ALA A 143 3.60 6.97 6.32
N HIS A 144 3.82 6.11 7.32
CA HIS A 144 3.01 6.07 8.54
C HIS A 144 3.06 7.41 9.27
N ASP A 145 4.26 7.93 9.52
CA ASP A 145 4.47 9.22 10.18
C ASP A 145 3.81 10.37 9.39
N HIS A 146 3.83 10.29 8.07
CA HIS A 146 3.19 11.27 7.19
C HIS A 146 1.66 11.24 7.27
N LEU A 147 1.04 10.07 7.42
CA LEU A 147 -0.40 9.98 7.71
C LEU A 147 -0.75 10.62 9.05
N GLY A 148 0.18 10.56 10.02
CA GLY A 148 -0.05 11.05 11.38
C GLY A 148 -1.21 10.32 12.06
N PRO A 149 -1.94 10.97 12.99
CA PRO A 149 -3.11 10.38 13.65
C PRO A 149 -4.33 10.34 12.72
N ALA A 150 -4.23 9.72 11.54
CA ALA A 150 -5.33 9.61 10.59
C ALA A 150 -6.12 8.32 10.82
N ALA A 151 -6.83 8.26 11.95
CA ALA A 151 -7.77 7.17 12.26
C ALA A 151 -8.84 6.95 11.15
N ASP A 152 -9.08 7.98 10.34
CA ASP A 152 -10.04 7.99 9.24
C ASP A 152 -9.39 7.87 7.84
N ALA A 153 -8.08 7.59 7.75
CA ALA A 153 -7.43 7.38 6.47
C ALA A 153 -8.00 6.14 5.77
N ARG A 154 -8.45 6.28 4.52
CA ARG A 154 -9.09 5.21 3.75
C ARG A 154 -8.35 4.95 2.46
N PHE A 155 -7.92 3.71 2.25
CA PHE A 155 -7.39 3.27 0.96
C PHE A 155 -8.43 3.44 -0.16
N VAL A 156 -7.99 4.02 -1.28
CA VAL A 156 -8.83 4.17 -2.48
C VAL A 156 -8.34 3.24 -3.58
N SER A 157 -7.10 3.40 -4.03
CA SER A 157 -6.51 2.56 -5.09
C SER A 157 -4.98 2.63 -5.09
N MET A 158 -4.35 1.74 -5.83
CA MET A 158 -2.98 1.94 -6.31
C MET A 158 -3.02 1.93 -7.83
N ASP A 159 -2.71 3.06 -8.46
CA ASP A 159 -2.80 3.22 -9.91
C ASP A 159 -1.42 3.07 -10.54
N VAL A 160 -1.32 2.23 -11.57
CA VAL A 160 -0.07 2.04 -12.32
C VAL A 160 -0.20 2.71 -13.68
N PRO A 161 0.68 3.65 -14.04
CA PRO A 161 0.68 4.21 -15.38
C PRO A 161 1.32 3.22 -16.37
N GLU A 162 0.59 2.15 -16.72
CA GLU A 162 1.08 1.05 -17.56
C GLU A 162 1.64 1.52 -18.92
N SER A 163 1.14 2.65 -19.45
CA SER A 163 1.68 3.28 -20.66
C SER A 163 3.14 3.73 -20.52
N ASN A 164 3.63 3.89 -19.30
CA ASN A 164 5.01 4.25 -18.97
C ASN A 164 5.86 3.02 -18.63
N ALA A 165 5.30 1.80 -18.70
CA ALA A 165 6.06 0.59 -18.44
C ALA A 165 7.09 0.35 -19.55
N GLU A 166 8.33 0.10 -19.14
CA GLU A 166 9.46 -0.11 -20.03
C GLU A 166 10.03 -1.51 -19.83
N TRP A 167 10.22 -2.26 -20.93
CA TRP A 167 10.95 -3.52 -20.89
C TRP A 167 12.45 -3.25 -20.78
N ILE A 168 13.01 -3.60 -19.63
CA ILE A 168 14.44 -3.44 -19.32
C ILE A 168 15.19 -4.64 -19.85
N GLU A 169 16.13 -4.41 -20.76
CA GLU A 169 16.98 -5.44 -21.33
C GLU A 169 18.16 -5.80 -20.41
N PRO A 170 18.75 -7.02 -20.55
CA PRO A 170 19.94 -7.39 -19.81
C PRO A 170 21.10 -6.42 -20.11
N GLY A 171 21.92 -6.16 -19.10
CA GLY A 171 23.03 -5.19 -19.15
C GLY A 171 22.64 -3.78 -18.71
N VAL A 172 21.35 -3.46 -18.64
CA VAL A 172 20.85 -2.22 -18.02
C VAL A 172 20.73 -2.43 -16.51
N GLU A 173 20.97 -1.39 -15.71
CA GLU A 173 20.79 -1.41 -14.24
C GLU A 173 21.55 -2.53 -13.49
N TYR A 174 22.69 -3.01 -14.03
CA TYR A 174 23.42 -4.17 -13.49
C TYR A 174 22.58 -5.46 -13.45
N ASN A 175 21.74 -5.66 -14.46
CA ASN A 175 20.89 -6.84 -14.59
C ASN A 175 21.45 -7.84 -15.61
N LYS A 176 21.22 -9.12 -15.37
CA LYS A 176 21.41 -10.23 -16.32
C LYS A 176 20.08 -10.81 -16.83
N GLY A 177 18.96 -10.44 -16.21
CA GLY A 177 17.61 -10.79 -16.66
C GLY A 177 16.80 -9.54 -17.00
N SER A 178 15.73 -9.73 -17.77
CA SER A 178 14.81 -8.66 -18.17
C SER A 178 13.59 -8.55 -17.26
N TYR A 179 12.88 -7.43 -17.35
CA TYR A 179 11.57 -7.21 -16.70
C TYR A 179 10.93 -5.93 -17.23
N TYR A 180 9.62 -5.77 -17.03
CA TYR A 180 9.02 -4.43 -17.08
C TYR A 180 9.31 -3.66 -15.81
N ARG A 181 9.68 -2.39 -15.96
CA ARG A 181 9.77 -1.39 -14.89
C ARG A 181 8.75 -0.31 -15.16
N VAL A 182 8.11 0.23 -14.13
CA VAL A 182 7.25 1.41 -14.25
C VAL A 182 7.53 2.39 -13.13
N TYR A 183 7.49 3.68 -13.46
CA TYR A 183 7.60 4.81 -12.54
C TYR A 183 6.27 5.57 -12.49
N GLY A 184 6.06 6.35 -11.43
CA GLY A 184 4.89 7.23 -11.30
C GLY A 184 3.62 6.53 -10.80
N THR A 185 3.74 5.32 -10.25
CA THR A 185 2.66 4.65 -9.53
C THR A 185 2.20 5.49 -8.34
N ARG A 186 0.89 5.60 -8.12
CA ARG A 186 0.29 6.36 -7.02
C ARG A 186 -0.49 5.45 -6.09
N LEU A 187 -0.22 5.52 -4.79
CA LEU A 187 -1.08 4.96 -3.75
C LEU A 187 -2.05 6.06 -3.31
N ASN A 188 -3.30 5.95 -3.71
CA ASN A 188 -4.34 6.94 -3.45
C ASN A 188 -5.13 6.55 -2.18
N TYR A 189 -5.40 7.56 -1.35
CA TYR A 189 -6.18 7.42 -0.13
C TYR A 189 -7.00 8.68 0.11
N GLU A 190 -7.90 8.61 1.07
CA GLU A 190 -8.66 9.76 1.54
C GLU A 190 -8.37 10.01 3.02
N VAL A 191 -8.27 11.28 3.41
CA VAL A 191 -8.25 11.71 4.81
C VAL A 191 -9.33 12.76 4.99
N ASN A 192 -10.30 12.52 5.89
CA ASN A 192 -11.44 13.43 6.11
C ASN A 192 -12.21 13.79 4.82
N GLY A 193 -12.27 12.87 3.85
CA GLY A 193 -12.93 13.08 2.55
C GLY A 193 -12.12 13.88 1.54
N HIS A 194 -10.88 14.26 1.85
CA HIS A 194 -9.93 14.85 0.90
C HIS A 194 -9.09 13.76 0.26
N ALA A 195 -8.98 13.80 -1.07
CA ALA A 195 -8.12 12.89 -1.81
C ALA A 195 -6.66 13.25 -1.58
N GLU A 196 -5.86 12.25 -1.27
CA GLU A 196 -4.44 12.35 -0.99
C GLU A 196 -3.74 11.19 -1.70
N SER A 197 -2.44 11.33 -1.97
CA SER A 197 -1.67 10.20 -2.49
C SER A 197 -0.19 10.30 -2.15
N ILE A 198 0.44 9.14 -2.05
CA ILE A 198 1.90 9.01 -2.02
C ILE A 198 2.36 8.28 -3.28
N GLY A 199 3.51 8.67 -3.80
CA GLY A 199 4.15 7.97 -4.90
C GLY A 199 4.77 6.65 -4.44
N VAL A 200 4.78 5.69 -5.34
CA VAL A 200 5.64 4.50 -5.27
C VAL A 200 6.72 4.70 -6.32
N PHE A 201 7.98 4.80 -5.89
CA PHE A 201 9.08 5.17 -6.79
C PHE A 201 9.15 4.25 -8.01
N SER A 202 9.14 2.94 -7.80
CA SER A 202 9.14 2.00 -8.93
C SER A 202 8.55 0.64 -8.61
N LEU A 203 7.81 0.10 -9.58
CA LEU A 203 7.43 -1.30 -9.64
C LEU A 203 8.28 -2.06 -10.65
N ILE A 204 8.47 -3.35 -10.39
CA ILE A 204 9.15 -4.32 -11.23
C ILE A 204 8.22 -5.51 -11.50
N SER A 205 8.14 -5.97 -12.75
CA SER A 205 7.32 -7.13 -13.08
C SER A 205 8.08 -8.43 -12.83
N TRP A 206 7.39 -9.47 -12.38
CA TRP A 206 7.87 -10.84 -12.47
C TRP A 206 6.73 -11.80 -12.78
N ARG A 207 6.85 -12.51 -13.91
CA ARG A 207 5.92 -13.52 -14.38
C ARG A 207 4.47 -13.04 -14.51
N GLY A 208 4.28 -11.81 -14.97
CA GLY A 208 2.94 -11.22 -15.12
C GLY A 208 2.38 -10.60 -13.85
N GLU A 209 3.21 -10.35 -12.84
CA GLU A 209 2.82 -9.71 -11.58
C GLU A 209 3.69 -8.49 -11.28
N TRP A 210 3.10 -7.42 -10.74
CA TRP A 210 3.83 -6.25 -10.26
C TRP A 210 4.30 -6.44 -8.81
N TYR A 211 5.53 -6.00 -8.53
CA TYR A 211 6.09 -5.93 -7.19
C TYR A 211 6.71 -4.56 -6.93
N VAL A 212 6.66 -4.10 -5.69
CA VAL A 212 7.45 -2.93 -5.27
C VAL A 212 8.92 -3.33 -5.17
N VAL A 213 9.81 -2.52 -5.74
CA VAL A 213 11.27 -2.62 -5.47
C VAL A 213 11.79 -1.38 -4.75
N HIS A 214 11.11 -0.25 -4.92
CA HIS A 214 11.40 1.01 -4.26
C HIS A 214 10.09 1.74 -3.96
N LEU A 215 9.79 1.95 -2.68
CA LEU A 215 8.69 2.81 -2.24
C LEU A 215 9.14 4.27 -2.27
N GLY A 216 10.20 4.58 -1.52
CA GLY A 216 10.97 5.82 -1.63
C GLY A 216 11.97 5.81 -2.80
N PRO A 217 12.72 6.90 -3.05
CA PRO A 217 13.71 6.98 -4.11
C PRO A 217 14.77 5.86 -4.08
N SER A 218 15.16 5.39 -5.27
CA SER A 218 16.22 4.38 -5.45
C SER A 218 17.64 4.90 -5.15
N THR A 219 17.80 6.22 -5.02
CA THR A 219 19.06 6.85 -4.60
C THR A 219 18.76 7.87 -3.49
N ARG A 220 19.52 7.78 -2.39
CA ARG A 220 19.37 8.66 -1.23
C ARG A 220 20.73 8.85 -0.53
N ALA A 221 20.91 9.96 0.16
CA ALA A 221 22.17 10.31 0.82
C ALA A 221 22.41 9.56 2.14
N ALA A 222 21.35 9.03 2.76
CA ALA A 222 21.42 8.36 4.06
C ALA A 222 20.40 7.21 4.17
N MET A 223 20.62 6.29 5.11
CA MET A 223 19.70 5.22 5.49
C MET A 223 18.53 5.79 6.31
N GLN A 224 17.59 6.43 5.62
CA GLN A 224 16.40 7.06 6.22
C GLN A 224 15.18 6.80 5.35
N GLY A 225 13.99 6.80 5.96
CA GLY A 225 12.72 6.70 5.24
C GLY A 225 12.38 7.98 4.49
N ILE A 226 11.77 7.85 3.33
CA ILE A 226 11.33 8.98 2.50
C ILE A 226 9.93 8.68 1.95
N VAL A 227 8.98 9.59 2.21
CA VAL A 227 7.71 9.63 1.47
C VAL A 227 7.97 10.20 0.09
N TYR A 228 7.74 9.38 -0.93
CA TYR A 228 7.99 9.78 -2.31
C TYR A 228 6.82 10.60 -2.86
N ASP A 229 7.10 11.82 -3.28
CA ASP A 229 6.19 12.67 -4.07
C ASP A 229 4.73 12.73 -3.54
N PRO A 230 4.50 13.05 -2.25
CA PRO A 230 3.14 13.15 -1.71
C PRO A 230 2.35 14.29 -2.38
N SER A 231 1.04 14.12 -2.56
CA SER A 231 0.15 15.15 -3.14
C SER A 231 -1.25 15.11 -2.54
N ASN A 232 -1.91 16.27 -2.56
CA ASN A 232 -3.29 16.52 -2.12
C ASN A 232 -4.15 17.18 -3.20
#